data_AF-A0A1Q7ACZ6-F1
#
_entry.id   AF-A0A1Q7ACZ6-F1
#
_cell.length_a   1.000
_cell.length_b   1.000
_cell.length_c   1.000
_cell.angle_alpha   90.00
_cell.angle_beta   90.00
_cell.angle_gamma   90.00
#
_symmetry.space_group_name_H-M   'P 1'
#
loop_
_entity.id
_entity.type
_entity.pdbx_description
1 polymer ?
#
loop_
_entity_poly.entity_id
_entity_poly.type
_entity_poly.pdbx_seq_one_letter_code
_entity_poly.pdbx_strand_id
1 'polypeptide(L)'
;MLPHSAEVIAPQTPLPIQPVDAAIPRAFTLRPAEGLISEATDSMRFAAQPAGDYLIFCGVAGHGAVGMWIRFQVSASAKTPALLLTPAPKTR
;
A
#
# COMPACT_ATOMS: atom_id res chain seq x y z
N MET A 1 14.93 -3.44 -14.16
CA MET A 1 13.66 -3.45 -13.41
C MET A 1 13.75 -2.39 -12.34
N LEU A 2 12.66 -1.67 -12.07
CA LEU A 2 12.63 -0.60 -11.06
C LEU A 2 12.40 -1.22 -9.66
N PRO A 3 13.10 -0.79 -8.59
CA PRO A 3 12.91 -1.37 -7.26
C PRO A 3 11.54 -1.01 -6.68
N HIS A 4 10.99 -1.90 -5.86
CA HIS A 4 9.67 -1.73 -5.26
C HIS A 4 9.68 -2.01 -3.76
N SER A 5 8.87 -1.26 -3.04
CA SER A 5 8.56 -1.48 -1.64
C SER A 5 7.05 -1.47 -1.44
N ALA A 6 6.61 -1.83 -0.24
CA ALA A 6 5.21 -1.70 0.13
C ALA A 6 5.11 -1.19 1.56
N GLU A 7 4.27 -0.18 1.76
CA GLU A 7 3.82 0.31 3.06
C GLU A 7 2.33 0.60 3.02
N VAL A 8 1.62 0.31 4.11
CA VAL A 8 0.20 0.63 4.25
C VAL A 8 0.06 2.02 4.83
N ILE A 9 -0.53 2.94 4.06
CA ILE A 9 -0.69 4.35 4.45
C ILE A 9 -2.16 4.74 4.52
N ALA A 10 -2.46 5.81 5.25
CA ALA A 10 -3.77 6.44 5.22
C ALA A 10 -4.00 7.07 3.82
N PRO A 11 -5.23 7.05 3.29
CA PRO A 11 -5.54 7.70 2.02
C PRO A 11 -5.32 9.21 2.13
N GLN A 12 -4.57 9.79 1.21
CA GLN A 12 -4.33 11.23 1.15
C GLN A 12 -4.14 11.70 -0.29
N THR A 13 -4.39 12.99 -0.53
CA THR A 13 -4.15 13.65 -1.82
C THR A 13 -3.56 15.04 -1.53
N PRO A 14 -2.38 15.40 -2.06
CA PRO A 14 -1.55 14.58 -2.96
C PRO A 14 -0.97 13.34 -2.26
N LEU A 15 -0.57 12.34 -3.07
CA LEU A 15 0.16 11.19 -2.55
C LEU A 15 1.58 11.59 -2.11
N PRO A 16 2.15 10.94 -1.09
CA PRO A 16 3.54 11.16 -0.69
C PRO A 16 4.51 10.90 -1.83
N ILE A 17 5.65 11.59 -1.80
CA ILE A 17 6.77 11.37 -2.73
C ILE A 17 7.89 10.52 -2.12
N GLN A 18 7.74 10.11 -0.86
CA GLN A 18 8.71 9.36 -0.06
C GLN A 18 7.95 8.49 0.96
N PRO A 19 8.60 7.55 1.65
CA PRO A 19 7.95 6.76 2.69
C PRO A 19 7.37 7.65 3.79
N VAL A 20 6.28 7.19 4.40
CA VAL A 20 5.68 7.79 5.59
C VAL A 20 5.52 6.75 6.68
N ASP A 21 5.09 7.17 7.87
CA ASP A 21 4.74 6.22 8.92
C ASP A 21 3.57 5.34 8.46
N ALA A 22 3.74 4.02 8.58
CA ALA A 22 2.71 3.07 8.24
C ALA A 22 1.47 3.30 9.13
N ALA A 23 0.31 3.42 8.49
CA ALA A 23 -0.97 3.66 9.17
C ALA A 23 -1.44 2.44 10.00
N ILE A 24 -0.88 1.27 9.73
CA ILE A 24 -1.07 0.05 10.54
C ILE A 24 0.31 -0.39 11.06
N PRO A 25 0.46 -0.69 12.35
CA PRO A 25 1.75 -1.12 12.90
C PRO A 25 2.33 -2.31 12.14
N ARG A 26 3.63 -2.22 11.82
CA ARG A 26 4.40 -3.25 11.09
C ARG A 26 3.95 -3.51 9.64
N ALA A 27 3.00 -2.74 9.10
CA ALA A 27 2.51 -2.89 7.74
C ALA A 27 3.44 -2.19 6.72
N PHE A 28 4.70 -2.60 6.69
CA PHE A 28 5.71 -2.16 5.73
C PHE A 28 6.74 -3.26 5.44
N THR A 29 7.35 -3.22 4.26
CA THR A 29 8.54 -4.00 3.90
C THR A 29 9.80 -3.41 4.53
N LEU A 30 10.82 -4.23 4.80
CA LEU A 30 12.07 -3.87 5.48
C LEU A 30 12.81 -2.65 4.90
N ARG A 31 12.66 -2.37 3.60
CA ARG A 31 13.33 -1.28 2.88
C ARG A 31 12.33 -0.40 2.14
N PRO A 32 11.55 0.44 2.84
CA PRO A 32 10.50 1.24 2.20
C PRO A 32 11.07 2.31 1.27
N ALA A 33 12.20 2.92 1.62
CA ALA A 33 12.86 3.95 0.82
C ALA A 33 13.69 3.38 -0.34
N GLU A 34 14.53 2.37 -0.07
CA GLU A 34 15.44 1.80 -1.07
C GLU A 34 14.73 0.83 -2.02
N GLY A 35 13.70 0.15 -1.52
CA GLY A 35 13.01 -0.91 -2.24
C GLY A 35 13.80 -2.22 -2.31
N LEU A 36 13.11 -3.24 -2.82
CA LEU A 36 13.65 -4.54 -3.16
C LEU A 36 14.03 -4.54 -4.64
N ILE A 37 15.20 -5.10 -4.94
CA ILE A 37 15.62 -5.34 -6.33
C ILE A 37 14.78 -6.46 -6.96
N SER A 38 14.91 -6.63 -8.28
CA SER A 38 14.24 -7.71 -8.99
C SER A 38 14.53 -9.07 -8.35
N GLU A 39 13.50 -9.92 -8.26
CA GLU A 39 13.53 -11.27 -7.65
C GLU A 39 13.80 -11.32 -6.14
N ALA A 40 14.20 -10.22 -5.51
CA ALA A 40 14.27 -10.14 -4.06
C ALA A 40 12.86 -10.19 -3.45
N THR A 41 12.74 -10.89 -2.33
CA THR A 41 11.46 -11.11 -1.64
C THR A 41 11.54 -10.58 -0.22
N ASP A 42 10.43 -10.02 0.26
CA ASP A 42 10.20 -9.70 1.66
C ASP A 42 8.77 -10.08 2.07
N SER A 43 8.54 -10.29 3.36
CA SER A 43 7.25 -10.65 3.94
C SER A 43 6.79 -9.60 4.94
N MET A 44 5.79 -8.83 4.54
CA MET A 44 5.06 -7.92 5.43
C MET A 44 3.97 -8.69 6.20
N ARG A 45 3.98 -8.62 7.53
CA ARG A 45 2.98 -9.26 8.41
C ARG A 45 2.47 -8.27 9.45
N PHE A 46 1.16 -8.08 9.49
CA PHE A 46 0.49 -7.17 10.42
C PHE A 46 -0.94 -7.66 10.70
N ALA A 47 -1.53 -7.16 11.78
CA ALA A 47 -2.95 -7.32 12.04
C ALA A 47 -3.73 -6.26 11.26
N ALA A 48 -4.62 -6.67 10.36
CA ALA A 48 -5.44 -5.76 9.56
C ALA A 48 -6.53 -5.12 10.44
N GLN A 49 -6.15 -4.08 11.18
CA GLN A 49 -7.02 -3.29 12.06
C GLN A 49 -6.40 -1.91 12.31
N PRO A 50 -7.22 -0.85 12.53
CA PRO A 50 -8.68 -0.87 12.57
C PRO A 50 -9.33 -1.01 11.17
N ALA A 51 -10.65 -1.21 11.15
CA ALA A 51 -11.41 -1.17 9.90
C ALA A 51 -11.35 0.23 9.27
N GLY A 52 -11.21 0.29 7.95
CA GLY A 52 -11.03 1.54 7.23
C GLY A 52 -10.47 1.35 5.83
N ASP A 53 -10.35 2.47 5.13
CA ASP A 53 -9.71 2.55 3.82
C ASP A 53 -8.25 2.96 3.97
N TYR A 54 -7.39 2.30 3.20
CA TYR A 54 -5.95 2.49 3.18
C TYR A 54 -5.42 2.35 1.75
N LEU A 55 -4.14 2.62 1.57
CA LEU A 55 -3.41 2.32 0.35
C LEU A 55 -2.24 1.39 0.69
N ILE A 56 -1.97 0.40 -0.15
CA ILE A 56 -0.64 -0.23 -0.21
C ILE A 56 0.15 0.58 -1.23
N PHE A 57 1.16 1.30 -0.74
CA PHE A 57 1.91 2.34 -1.45
C PHE A 57 3.37 1.95 -1.60
N CYS A 58 3.98 2.27 -2.75
CA CYS A 58 5.41 2.12 -2.97
C CYS A 58 6.16 3.36 -2.43
N GLY A 59 6.93 3.15 -1.36
CA GLY A 59 7.69 4.19 -0.67
C GLY A 59 8.93 4.69 -1.41
N VAL A 60 9.40 3.98 -2.44
CA VAL A 60 10.55 4.44 -3.25
C VAL A 60 10.22 5.79 -3.87
N ALA A 61 11.18 6.72 -3.80
CA ALA A 61 10.97 8.13 -4.11
C ALA A 61 10.21 8.34 -5.44
N GLY A 62 9.06 9.02 -5.37
CA GLY A 62 8.20 9.34 -6.51
C GLY A 62 7.33 8.20 -7.04
N HIS A 63 7.63 6.92 -6.76
CA HIS A 63 6.93 5.78 -7.37
C HIS A 63 5.43 5.79 -7.05
N GLY A 64 5.07 5.89 -5.77
CA GLY A 64 3.66 5.93 -5.41
C GLY A 64 2.95 7.19 -5.91
N ALA A 65 3.61 8.35 -5.92
CA ALA A 65 3.04 9.58 -6.48
C ALA A 65 2.70 9.47 -7.99
N VAL A 66 3.42 8.65 -8.75
CA VAL A 66 3.16 8.41 -10.18
C VAL A 66 2.26 7.20 -10.46
N GLY A 67 1.62 6.62 -9.43
CA GLY A 67 0.60 5.58 -9.59
C GLY A 67 0.97 4.19 -9.07
N MET A 68 2.13 4.02 -8.41
CA MET A 68 2.51 2.72 -7.83
C MET A 68 1.88 2.50 -6.46
N TRP A 69 0.59 2.22 -6.46
CA TRP A 69 -0.18 1.87 -5.26
C TRP A 69 -1.43 1.10 -5.65
N ILE A 70 -2.01 0.41 -4.67
CA ILE A 70 -3.33 -0.22 -4.77
C ILE A 70 -4.19 0.17 -3.58
N ARG A 71 -5.52 0.09 -3.73
CA ARG A 71 -6.45 0.26 -2.61
C ARG A 71 -6.38 -0.96 -1.70
N PHE A 72 -6.39 -0.71 -0.40
CA PHE A 72 -6.48 -1.75 0.62
C PHE A 72 -7.58 -1.38 1.61
N GLN A 73 -8.59 -2.23 1.73
CA GLN A 73 -9.69 -2.00 2.67
C GLN A 73 -9.61 -3.03 3.78
N VAL A 74 -9.66 -2.56 5.02
CA VAL A 74 -9.88 -3.40 6.19
C VAL A 74 -11.36 -3.36 6.52
N SER A 75 -12.05 -4.48 6.34
CA SER A 75 -13.48 -4.60 6.65
C SER A 75 -13.70 -5.16 8.05
N ALA A 76 -14.63 -4.57 8.79
CA ALA A 76 -15.06 -5.07 10.10
C ALA A 76 -15.92 -6.35 10.01
N SER A 77 -16.42 -6.70 8.82
CA SER A 77 -17.39 -7.79 8.63
C SER A 77 -16.96 -8.85 7.60
N ALA A 78 -15.88 -8.60 6.86
CA ALA A 78 -15.36 -9.59 5.93
C ALA A 78 -14.88 -10.84 6.69
N LYS A 79 -15.34 -12.01 6.25
CA LYS A 79 -14.95 -13.30 6.86
C LYS A 79 -13.66 -13.87 6.27
N THR A 80 -13.31 -13.46 5.06
CA THR A 80 -12.13 -13.90 4.31
C THR A 80 -11.57 -12.75 3.48
N PRO A 81 -10.25 -12.71 3.21
CA PRO A 81 -9.67 -11.72 2.30
C PRO A 81 -10.14 -11.98 0.86
N ALA A 82 -10.24 -10.92 0.07
CA ALA A 82 -10.60 -11.00 -1.34
C ALA A 82 -9.83 -9.92 -2.13
N LEU A 83 -9.49 -10.23 -3.38
CA LEU A 83 -8.99 -9.25 -4.34
C LEU A 83 -10.17 -8.82 -5.22
N LEU A 84 -10.55 -7.56 -5.11
CA LEU A 84 -11.67 -6.99 -5.87
C LEU A 84 -11.13 -6.09 -6.98
N LEU A 85 -11.79 -6.11 -8.15
CA LEU A 85 -11.50 -5.16 -9.20
C LEU A 85 -11.90 -3.75 -8.76
N THR A 86 -11.10 -2.76 -9.14
CA THR A 86 -11.49 -1.36 -8.97
C THR A 86 -12.73 -1.09 -9.84
N PRO A 87 -13.84 -0.60 -9.27
CA PRO A 87 -15.00 -0.22 -10.06
C PRO A 87 -14.60 0.84 -11.09
N ALA A 88 -15.18 0.74 -12.30
CA ALA A 88 -15.01 1.78 -13.31
C ALA A 88 -15.43 3.15 -12.73
N PRO A 89 -14.76 4.25 -13.12
CA PRO A 89 -15.22 5.58 -12.76
C PRO A 89 -16.70 5.72 -13.16
N LYS A 90 -17.54 6.26 -12.27
CA LYS A 90 -18.89 6.66 -12.68
C LYS A 90 -18.73 7.72 -13.76
N THR A 91 -19.21 7.43 -14.97
CA THR A 91 -19.36 8.42 -16.03
C THR A 91 -20.16 9.58 -15.47
N ARG A 92 -19.61 10.80 -15.51
CA ARG A 92 -20.34 12.01 -15.16
C ARG A 92 -21.34 12.34 -16.27
#